data_AF-A0ABD2A6V8-F1
#
_entry.id   AF-A0ABD2A6V8-F1
#
_cell.length_a   1.000
_cell.length_b   1.000
_cell.length_c   1.000
_cell.angle_alpha   90.00
_cell.angle_beta   90.00
_cell.angle_gamma   90.00
#
_symmetry.space_group_name_H-M   'P 1'
#
loop_
_entity.id
_entity.type
_entity.pdbx_description
1 polymer ?
#
loop_
_entity_poly.entity_id
_entity_poly.type
_entity_poly.pdbx_seq_one_letter_code
_entity_poly.pdbx_strand_id
1 'polypeptide(L)'
;MAMGTTQGKATGWPRRTSNSSFEGKVVQNQSVTINRTVNLYPLTNYTFGTKEPLFEKDPSVPARFQRMRDEFDKIGMRRSVEGVLLVHEHGLPHVLLLQLGTTFFKLPGGELNAGEDEVEGLKRLLTETFGRQDGVKQEWVIEDTIGNWWRPNFEPPQYPYVPPHITKPKEHKRLFLVQLQEKALFAVPKNYKLVAAPLFELYDNSQGYGPIISSLPQSLCSDIVLDDEVIAPVFSINIMGTVTCIAPVNIAVIKYWGKRDENLLLPINDSISVSLNTEQLCAKTTVMINQHFKEDCIWLNGYEENFNNPRLQKCLTEIRKRAKLTSELMDWKLHICSENNFPTASGLASSAAGYACLALALAKLYKVEGDISTIARVGSGSACRSTIGGFVRWHMGSCENGNDSIAKQIAPASYWPEMRTLILVINDEKKKVSSAIGMKRTIDTSELLQYRAKYVVPKWAEKMQIAIMKKDFSTFAELTMKDSNQMHAVCLDSYPPVKYMNDISFAIVNLIHSYNTVVNDVKVAYTYDAGPNAILYLLEKDIPQIVAILDHYFPPANNNLNNYKRGIPIETVQLSQDLLEKIDSKVQEPGKIKYMIHTGIGDGPKYLESPKDHLLNDQGLPIRQQVV
;
A
#
# COMPACT_ATOMS: atom_id res chain seq x y z
N MET A 1 61.47 18.32 7.47
CA MET A 1 61.41 19.80 7.33
C MET A 1 59.93 20.14 7.31
N ALA A 2 59.38 20.63 8.43
CA ALA A 2 59.15 22.07 8.68
C ALA A 2 58.11 22.62 7.68
N MET A 3 57.02 23.28 8.03
CA MET A 3 56.55 24.01 9.21
C MET A 3 55.04 24.25 8.97
N GLY A 4 54.19 24.38 9.99
CA GLY A 4 53.87 25.67 10.62
C GLY A 4 52.54 26.23 10.07
N THR A 5 51.53 26.42 10.91
CA THR A 5 51.18 27.73 11.56
C THR A 5 50.27 28.59 10.66
N THR A 6 49.22 29.29 11.06
CA THR A 6 48.51 29.55 12.33
C THR A 6 47.33 30.48 11.96
N GLN A 7 46.23 30.35 12.70
CA GLN A 7 45.35 31.42 13.22
C GLN A 7 44.90 32.62 12.36
N GLY A 8 43.59 32.93 12.45
CA GLY A 8 43.20 34.31 12.79
C GLY A 8 41.99 34.92 12.09
N LYS A 9 40.81 34.72 12.71
CA LYS A 9 39.74 35.70 13.03
C LYS A 9 39.11 36.65 11.98
N ALA A 10 37.79 36.78 12.19
CA ALA A 10 36.96 37.99 12.12
C ALA A 10 36.05 38.20 10.89
N THR A 11 34.80 37.70 11.07
CA THR A 11 33.52 38.43 10.98
C THR A 11 33.33 39.52 9.91
N GLY A 12 32.44 39.22 8.94
CA GLY A 12 31.68 40.19 8.16
C GLY A 12 30.87 39.51 7.06
N TRP A 13 29.54 39.58 7.10
CA TRP A 13 28.64 39.07 6.05
C TRP A 13 28.69 39.94 4.79
N PRO A 14 28.68 39.35 3.57
CA PRO A 14 28.15 40.00 2.38
C PRO A 14 26.86 39.35 1.88
N ARG A 15 25.93 40.21 1.45
CA ARG A 15 24.70 39.85 0.73
C ARG A 15 25.01 39.35 -0.70
N ARG A 16 24.34 38.24 -1.01
CA ARG A 16 23.86 37.67 -2.27
C ARG A 16 24.05 38.48 -3.58
N THR A 17 24.63 37.81 -4.58
CA THR A 17 24.30 37.94 -6.00
C THR A 17 24.20 36.55 -6.66
N SER A 18 22.95 36.12 -6.91
CA SER A 18 22.38 35.39 -8.08
C SER A 18 23.30 34.45 -8.91
N ASN A 19 23.01 33.18 -9.22
CA ASN A 19 21.74 32.46 -9.40
C ASN A 19 21.91 30.92 -9.24
N SER A 20 20.91 30.29 -8.60
CA SER A 20 20.40 28.90 -8.68
C SER A 20 21.35 27.67 -8.62
N SER A 21 21.65 27.28 -7.38
CA SER A 21 21.63 25.93 -6.76
C SER A 21 20.41 25.05 -7.12
N PHE A 22 20.31 23.71 -7.02
CA PHE A 22 21.02 22.60 -6.32
C PHE A 22 20.32 21.28 -6.79
N GLU A 23 20.99 20.15 -7.02
CA GLU A 23 20.34 18.82 -7.04
C GLU A 23 21.27 17.74 -6.46
N GLY A 24 21.12 17.47 -5.16
CA GLY A 24 21.76 16.35 -4.45
C GLY A 24 20.75 15.76 -3.48
N LYS A 25 20.31 14.52 -3.77
CA LYS A 25 19.18 13.82 -3.17
C LYS A 25 19.28 13.68 -1.65
N VAL A 26 18.29 14.22 -0.94
CA VAL A 26 17.98 13.85 0.45
C VAL A 26 17.29 12.49 0.44
N VAL A 27 17.91 11.48 1.04
CA VAL A 27 17.31 10.17 1.29
C VAL A 27 16.35 10.33 2.47
N GLN A 28 15.04 10.20 2.21
CA GLN A 28 14.02 10.11 3.24
C GLN A 28 14.11 8.73 3.91
N ASN A 29 14.53 8.68 5.17
CA ASN A 29 14.25 7.53 6.05
C ASN A 29 12.75 7.52 6.34
N GLN A 30 12.01 6.64 5.68
CA GLN A 30 10.65 6.29 6.10
C GLN A 30 10.76 5.22 7.19
N SER A 31 10.51 5.65 8.43
CA SER A 31 10.13 4.77 9.52
C SER A 31 8.80 4.11 9.15
N VAL A 32 8.77 2.78 9.04
CA VAL A 32 7.57 2.00 8.76
C VAL A 32 7.20 1.26 10.04
N THR A 33 6.16 1.72 10.72
CA THR A 33 5.61 1.06 11.93
C THR A 33 4.90 -0.23 11.51
N ILE A 34 5.27 -1.35 12.13
CA ILE A 34 4.62 -2.66 12.00
C ILE A 34 3.90 -2.88 13.34
N ASN A 35 2.57 -2.88 13.37
CA ASN A 35 1.83 -3.19 14.61
C ASN A 35 1.93 -4.70 14.88
N ARG A 36 2.64 -5.11 15.93
CA ARG A 36 2.74 -6.48 16.45
C ARG A 36 2.22 -6.51 17.90
N THR A 37 1.42 -7.51 18.25
CA THR A 37 1.01 -7.75 19.65
C THR A 37 2.18 -8.36 20.43
N VAL A 38 2.23 -8.12 21.76
CA VAL A 38 3.23 -8.67 22.68
C VAL A 38 2.51 -9.45 23.80
N ASN A 39 2.93 -10.69 24.07
CA ASN A 39 2.32 -11.53 25.09
C ASN A 39 2.92 -11.17 26.45
N LEU A 40 2.10 -10.63 27.33
CA LEU A 40 2.45 -10.51 28.74
C LEU A 40 2.00 -11.77 29.46
N TYR A 41 2.81 -12.31 30.36
CA TYR A 41 2.36 -13.40 31.22
C TYR A 41 2.46 -12.97 32.68
N PRO A 42 1.68 -13.59 33.58
CA PRO A 42 1.69 -13.20 34.98
C PRO A 42 3.11 -13.34 35.52
N LEU A 43 3.55 -12.40 36.35
CA LEU A 43 4.84 -12.52 37.02
C LEU A 43 4.98 -13.88 37.75
N THR A 44 3.87 -14.42 38.26
CA THR A 44 3.78 -15.74 38.92
C THR A 44 4.09 -16.93 38.02
N ASN A 45 4.11 -16.76 36.68
CA ASN A 45 4.50 -17.82 35.76
C ASN A 45 6.03 -18.02 35.68
N TYR A 46 6.80 -17.08 36.22
CA TYR A 46 8.24 -17.10 36.17
C TYR A 46 8.81 -17.46 37.54
N THR A 47 9.74 -18.41 37.55
CA THR A 47 10.46 -18.78 38.76
C THR A 47 11.89 -18.23 38.69
N PHE A 48 12.37 -17.67 39.81
CA PHE A 48 13.68 -17.03 39.88
C PHE A 48 14.60 -17.83 40.80
N GLY A 49 15.54 -18.56 40.19
CA GLY A 49 16.66 -19.19 40.87
C GLY A 49 17.85 -18.23 41.03
N THR A 50 18.86 -18.66 41.78
CA THR A 50 20.10 -17.89 41.97
C THR A 50 21.27 -18.56 41.28
N LYS A 51 22.23 -17.77 40.79
CA LYS A 51 23.51 -18.26 40.25
C LYS A 51 24.68 -17.40 40.73
N GLU A 52 25.89 -17.81 40.35
CA GLU A 52 27.10 -17.12 40.74
C GLU A 52 27.09 -15.62 40.36
N PRO A 53 27.68 -14.75 41.19
CA PRO A 53 27.69 -13.32 40.95
C PRO A 53 28.28 -12.95 39.58
N LEU A 54 27.65 -12.00 38.90
CA LEU A 54 28.13 -11.45 37.64
C LEU A 54 28.68 -10.05 37.90
N PHE A 55 30.00 -9.89 37.86
CA PHE A 55 30.67 -8.62 38.11
C PHE A 55 30.82 -7.79 36.84
N GLU A 56 30.65 -6.47 36.98
CA GLU A 56 30.95 -5.53 35.91
C GLU A 56 32.44 -5.57 35.55
N LYS A 57 32.76 -5.38 34.26
CA LYS A 57 34.15 -5.39 33.77
C LYS A 57 35.00 -4.28 34.37
N ASP A 58 34.37 -3.15 34.72
CA ASP A 58 35.06 -1.95 35.16
C ASP A 58 34.79 -1.69 36.66
N PRO A 59 35.82 -1.42 37.47
CA PRO A 59 35.67 -1.20 38.92
C PRO A 59 35.03 0.15 39.28
N SER A 60 34.93 1.07 38.32
CA SER A 60 34.32 2.38 38.51
C SER A 60 33.88 3.02 37.18
N VAL A 61 32.98 4.01 37.26
CA VAL A 61 32.53 4.78 36.09
C VAL A 61 33.69 5.50 35.37
N PRO A 62 34.66 6.14 36.07
CA PRO A 62 35.86 6.69 35.42
C PRO A 62 36.71 5.64 34.69
N ALA A 63 36.90 4.45 35.29
CA ALA A 63 37.64 3.36 34.66
C ALA A 63 36.96 2.89 33.36
N ARG A 64 35.62 2.78 33.37
CA ARG A 64 34.83 2.46 32.17
C ARG A 64 35.02 3.48 31.06
N PHE A 65 35.01 4.78 31.37
CA PHE A 65 35.23 5.81 30.36
C PHE A 65 36.67 5.86 29.85
N GLN A 66 37.64 5.50 30.69
CA GLN A 66 39.03 5.37 30.25
C GLN A 66 39.20 4.20 29.29
N ARG A 67 38.67 3.01 29.63
CA ARG A 67 38.65 1.87 28.71
C ARG A 67 37.94 2.21 27.40
N MET A 68 36.80 2.90 27.48
CA MET A 68 36.05 3.31 26.29
C MET A 68 36.86 4.28 25.41
N ARG A 69 37.67 5.18 25.99
CA ARG A 69 38.61 6.02 25.24
C ARG A 69 39.66 5.17 24.53
N ASP A 70 40.32 4.28 25.27
CA ASP A 70 41.40 3.44 24.76
C ASP A 70 40.93 2.46 23.67
N GLU A 71 39.68 2.00 23.75
CA GLU A 71 39.02 1.17 22.74
C GLU A 71 38.57 1.99 21.52
N PHE A 72 38.02 3.19 21.73
CA PHE A 72 37.51 4.01 20.63
C PHE A 72 38.57 4.34 19.59
N ASP A 73 39.81 4.57 20.03
CA ASP A 73 40.94 4.83 19.14
C ASP A 73 41.35 3.60 18.31
N LYS A 74 40.99 2.38 18.75
CA LYS A 74 41.35 1.11 18.09
C LYS A 74 40.23 0.55 17.22
N ILE A 75 39.00 0.57 17.72
CA ILE A 75 37.85 -0.12 17.11
C ILE A 75 36.69 0.83 16.75
N GLY A 76 36.80 2.11 17.08
CA GLY A 76 35.77 3.11 16.79
C GLY A 76 34.61 3.10 17.78
N MET A 77 33.42 3.46 17.29
CA MET A 77 32.24 3.60 18.14
C MET A 77 31.83 2.27 18.78
N ARG A 78 31.61 2.28 20.10
CA ARG A 78 31.06 1.12 20.83
C ARG A 78 29.62 0.85 20.41
N ARG A 79 29.26 -0.42 20.26
CA ARG A 79 27.89 -0.88 20.04
C ARG A 79 27.40 -1.65 21.27
N SER A 80 26.22 -1.30 21.76
CA SER A 80 25.62 -1.91 22.95
C SER A 80 24.15 -2.25 22.69
N VAL A 81 23.64 -3.29 23.34
CA VAL A 81 22.23 -3.71 23.23
C VAL A 81 21.64 -3.98 24.61
N GLU A 82 20.38 -3.62 24.81
CA GLU A 82 19.61 -3.91 26.03
C GLU A 82 18.24 -4.49 25.67
N GLY A 83 17.77 -5.44 26.46
CA GLY A 83 16.47 -6.11 26.31
C GLY A 83 15.45 -5.59 27.31
N VAL A 84 14.25 -5.28 26.83
CA VAL A 84 13.09 -4.95 27.66
C VAL A 84 12.18 -6.17 27.73
N LEU A 85 12.05 -6.74 28.92
CA LEU A 85 11.21 -7.91 29.16
C LEU A 85 9.97 -7.46 29.92
N LEU A 86 8.80 -7.77 29.38
CA LEU A 86 7.52 -7.37 29.95
C LEU A 86 6.80 -8.56 30.57
N VAL A 87 6.19 -8.31 31.72
CA VAL A 87 5.27 -9.21 32.42
C VAL A 87 4.05 -8.40 32.86
N HIS A 88 3.07 -9.04 33.47
CA HIS A 88 2.05 -8.29 34.18
C HIS A 88 1.84 -8.82 35.60
N GLU A 89 1.41 -7.93 36.48
CA GLU A 89 0.97 -8.26 37.84
C GLU A 89 -0.42 -7.65 38.01
N HIS A 90 -1.41 -8.46 38.39
CA HIS A 90 -2.82 -8.05 38.46
C HIS A 90 -3.36 -7.37 37.18
N GLY A 91 -2.86 -7.75 36.01
CA GLY A 91 -3.24 -7.18 34.71
C GLY A 91 -2.53 -5.88 34.34
N LEU A 92 -1.65 -5.36 35.20
CA LEU A 92 -0.87 -4.15 34.93
C LEU A 92 0.50 -4.52 34.33
N PRO A 93 0.95 -3.86 33.25
CA PRO A 93 2.24 -4.14 32.63
C PRO A 93 3.41 -3.68 33.50
N HIS A 94 4.42 -4.55 33.63
CA HIS A 94 5.64 -4.32 34.38
C HIS A 94 6.87 -4.66 33.53
N VAL A 95 7.97 -3.91 33.73
CA VAL A 95 9.28 -4.19 33.12
C VAL A 95 10.15 -4.92 34.14
N LEU A 96 10.79 -6.02 33.71
CA LEU A 96 11.79 -6.70 34.53
C LEU A 96 13.12 -5.93 34.51
N LEU A 97 13.58 -5.50 35.68
CA LEU A 97 14.80 -4.73 35.87
C LEU A 97 15.78 -5.46 36.80
N LEU A 98 17.08 -5.34 36.52
CA LEU A 98 18.14 -5.75 37.44
C LEU A 98 18.46 -4.60 38.40
N GLN A 99 18.26 -4.82 39.69
CA GLN A 99 18.59 -3.90 40.76
C GLN A 99 19.92 -4.29 41.42
N LEU A 100 20.87 -3.36 41.49
CA LEU A 100 22.14 -3.49 42.20
C LEU A 100 22.13 -2.55 43.41
N GLY A 101 22.29 -3.10 44.63
CA GLY A 101 22.11 -2.32 45.85
C GLY A 101 20.67 -1.82 46.00
N THR A 102 20.49 -0.58 46.48
CA THR A 102 19.16 0.00 46.73
C THR A 102 18.68 0.97 45.64
N THR A 103 19.60 1.57 44.87
CA THR A 103 19.29 2.73 44.01
C THR A 103 19.64 2.56 42.54
N PHE A 104 20.29 1.48 42.13
CA PHE A 104 20.74 1.32 40.76
C PHE A 104 19.92 0.26 40.02
N PHE A 105 19.27 0.67 38.94
CA PHE A 105 18.49 -0.20 38.05
C PHE A 105 19.11 -0.23 36.66
N LYS A 106 19.12 -1.40 36.03
CA LYS A 106 19.50 -1.54 34.61
C LYS A 106 18.61 -2.55 33.89
N LEU A 107 18.50 -2.34 32.58
CA LEU A 107 18.03 -3.37 31.67
C LEU A 107 19.12 -4.44 31.49
N PRO A 108 18.75 -5.71 31.31
CA PRO A 108 19.69 -6.75 30.94
C PRO A 108 20.22 -6.50 29.52
N GLY A 109 21.52 -6.68 29.34
CA GLY A 109 22.21 -6.29 28.11
C GLY A 109 23.67 -5.95 28.36
N GLY A 110 24.32 -5.37 27.36
CA GLY A 110 25.75 -5.08 27.42
C GLY A 110 26.38 -4.74 26.08
N GLU A 111 27.71 -4.73 26.09
CA GLU A 111 28.57 -4.42 24.95
C GLU A 111 28.65 -5.60 23.96
N LEU A 112 28.56 -5.29 22.67
CA LEU A 112 28.75 -6.25 21.58
C LEU A 112 30.23 -6.46 21.26
N ASN A 113 30.58 -7.66 20.84
CA ASN A 113 31.91 -7.93 20.28
C ASN A 113 32.05 -7.26 18.90
N ALA A 114 33.29 -7.05 18.45
CA ALA A 114 33.56 -6.46 17.15
C ALA A 114 32.94 -7.30 16.02
N GLY A 115 32.05 -6.69 15.23
CA GLY A 115 31.33 -7.36 14.15
C GLY A 115 30.18 -8.28 14.58
N GLU A 116 29.87 -8.36 15.88
CA GLU A 116 28.74 -9.16 16.39
C GLU A 116 27.40 -8.56 15.96
N ASP A 117 26.47 -9.43 15.60
CA ASP A 117 25.08 -9.06 15.32
C ASP A 117 24.37 -8.64 16.62
N GLU A 118 23.48 -7.66 16.52
CA GLU A 118 22.80 -7.08 17.68
C GLU A 118 21.82 -8.05 18.35
N VAL A 119 21.09 -8.84 17.55
CA VAL A 119 20.12 -9.81 18.06
C VAL A 119 20.86 -10.99 18.69
N GLU A 120 21.82 -11.56 17.99
CA GLU A 120 22.60 -12.70 18.53
C GLU A 120 23.44 -12.30 19.74
N GLY A 121 24.01 -11.09 19.73
CA GLY A 121 24.69 -10.53 20.89
C GLY A 121 23.76 -10.32 22.09
N LEU A 122 22.53 -9.84 21.86
CA LEU A 122 21.55 -9.72 22.94
C LEU A 122 21.15 -11.10 23.50
N LYS A 123 20.92 -12.11 22.66
CA LYS A 123 20.65 -13.48 23.12
C LYS A 123 21.79 -14.04 23.98
N ARG A 124 23.05 -13.81 23.57
CA ARG A 124 24.23 -14.18 24.36
C ARG A 124 24.23 -13.48 25.72
N LEU A 125 24.00 -12.17 25.74
CA LEU A 125 23.99 -11.35 26.96
C LEU A 125 22.83 -11.72 27.91
N LEU A 126 21.65 -12.00 27.38
CA LEU A 126 20.51 -12.50 28.16
C LEU A 126 20.78 -13.89 28.72
N THR A 127 21.43 -14.77 27.96
CA THR A 127 21.86 -16.09 28.45
C THR A 127 22.93 -15.97 29.54
N GLU A 128 23.90 -15.08 29.36
CA GLU A 128 24.91 -14.78 30.39
C GLU A 128 24.26 -14.21 31.65
N THR A 129 23.21 -13.39 31.50
CA THR A 129 22.52 -12.73 32.62
C THR A 129 21.54 -13.65 33.34
N PHE A 130 20.66 -14.37 32.63
CA PHE A 130 19.55 -15.14 33.20
C PHE A 130 19.59 -16.65 32.91
N GLY A 131 20.52 -17.11 32.07
CA GLY A 131 20.62 -18.52 31.69
C GLY A 131 20.96 -19.44 32.85
N ARG A 132 20.41 -20.66 32.79
CA ARG A 132 20.50 -21.69 33.82
C ARG A 132 21.87 -22.38 33.82
N GLN A 133 22.30 -22.87 34.99
CA GLN A 133 23.57 -23.60 35.16
C GLN A 133 23.44 -25.12 35.02
N ASP A 134 22.22 -25.63 34.86
CA ASP A 134 21.90 -27.07 34.75
C ASP A 134 22.02 -27.60 33.30
N GLY A 135 22.58 -26.81 32.39
CA GLY A 135 22.79 -27.18 30.99
C GLY A 135 21.56 -27.03 30.09
N VAL A 136 20.40 -26.64 30.63
CA VAL A 136 19.20 -26.37 29.83
C VAL A 136 19.37 -25.02 29.13
N LYS A 137 19.47 -25.06 27.79
CA LYS A 137 19.54 -23.85 26.97
C LYS A 137 18.19 -23.13 27.01
N GLN A 138 18.22 -21.86 27.38
CA GLN A 138 17.07 -20.97 27.32
C GLN A 138 17.08 -20.25 25.98
N GLU A 139 15.98 -20.36 25.24
CA GLU A 139 15.80 -19.66 23.98
C GLU A 139 15.21 -18.27 24.23
N TRP A 140 15.77 -17.27 23.53
CA TRP A 140 15.38 -15.87 23.65
C TRP A 140 14.77 -15.39 22.33
N VAL A 141 13.53 -14.91 22.40
CA VAL A 141 12.84 -14.31 21.27
C VAL A 141 13.04 -12.80 21.35
N ILE A 142 13.87 -12.26 20.47
CA ILE A 142 14.16 -10.83 20.37
C ILE A 142 13.24 -10.24 19.30
N GLU A 143 12.42 -9.28 19.70
CA GLU A 143 11.42 -8.61 18.86
C GLU A 143 11.96 -7.26 18.34
N ASP A 144 11.06 -6.30 18.10
CA ASP A 144 11.37 -5.03 17.47
C ASP A 144 12.28 -4.13 18.32
N THR A 145 12.95 -3.21 17.61
CA THR A 145 13.73 -2.14 18.23
C THR A 145 12.79 -1.06 18.76
N ILE A 146 12.76 -0.88 20.07
CA ILE A 146 11.90 0.11 20.75
C ILE A 146 12.62 1.44 21.02
N GLY A 147 13.94 1.52 20.79
CA GLY A 147 14.68 2.76 21.00
C GLY A 147 16.14 2.71 20.59
N ASN A 148 16.68 3.88 20.23
CA ASN A 148 18.11 4.07 19.97
C ASN A 148 18.64 5.20 20.85
N TRP A 149 19.81 5.00 21.43
CA TRP A 149 20.47 5.94 22.32
C TRP A 149 21.92 6.13 21.90
N TRP A 150 22.35 7.39 21.85
CA TRP A 150 23.67 7.78 21.40
C TRP A 150 24.40 8.51 22.49
N ARG A 151 25.64 8.09 22.74
CA ARG A 151 26.56 8.79 23.63
C ARG A 151 27.49 9.68 22.79
N PRO A 152 27.44 11.00 22.92
CA PRO A 152 28.26 11.88 22.09
C PRO A 152 29.73 11.94 22.54
N ASN A 153 29.97 11.88 23.86
CA ASN A 153 31.28 12.09 24.49
C ASN A 153 31.60 10.97 25.51
N PHE A 154 32.83 10.93 26.04
CA PHE A 154 33.23 9.98 27.09
C PHE A 154 32.71 10.41 28.47
N GLU A 155 31.40 10.67 28.54
CA GLU A 155 30.68 11.21 29.68
C GLU A 155 29.32 10.50 29.85
N PRO A 156 28.67 10.58 31.03
CA PRO A 156 27.40 9.89 31.31
C PRO A 156 26.20 10.19 30.39
N PRO A 157 25.98 11.42 29.88
CA PRO A 157 24.78 11.73 29.10
C PRO A 157 24.63 10.90 27.81
N GLN A 158 23.40 10.47 27.54
CA GLN A 158 22.99 9.80 26.31
C GLN A 158 21.73 10.47 25.77
N TYR A 159 21.54 10.44 24.45
CA TYR A 159 20.44 11.10 23.77
C TYR A 159 19.74 10.14 22.81
N PRO A 160 18.42 10.25 22.59
CA PRO A 160 17.70 9.39 21.65
C PRO A 160 18.02 9.69 20.17
N TYR A 161 18.89 10.68 19.91
CA TYR A 161 19.37 11.09 18.59
C TYR A 161 20.85 11.48 18.69
N VAL A 162 21.53 11.60 17.54
CA VAL A 162 22.89 12.16 17.48
C VAL A 162 22.79 13.69 17.45
N PRO A 163 23.33 14.42 18.45
CA PRO A 163 23.26 15.88 18.43
C PRO A 163 23.94 16.48 17.18
N PRO A 164 23.42 17.57 16.59
CA PRO A 164 23.90 18.07 15.29
C PRO A 164 25.39 18.44 15.23
N HIS A 165 26.00 18.78 16.36
CA HIS A 165 27.42 19.12 16.47
C HIS A 165 28.34 17.92 16.65
N ILE A 166 27.78 16.70 16.70
CA ILE A 166 28.51 15.46 16.98
C ILE A 166 28.63 14.66 15.68
N THR A 167 29.86 14.52 15.19
CA THR A 167 30.17 13.77 13.97
C THR A 167 30.64 12.34 14.23
N LYS A 168 31.12 12.05 15.45
CA LYS A 168 31.65 10.74 15.87
C LYS A 168 31.20 10.38 17.29
N PRO A 169 29.96 9.88 17.46
CA PRO A 169 29.48 9.41 18.76
C PRO A 169 30.36 8.26 19.29
N LYS A 170 30.42 8.13 20.61
CA LYS A 170 31.28 7.16 21.32
C LYS A 170 30.61 5.83 21.58
N GLU A 171 29.29 5.84 21.68
CA GLU A 171 28.48 4.65 21.88
C GLU A 171 27.15 4.79 21.14
N HIS A 172 26.72 3.72 20.49
CA HIS A 172 25.35 3.53 20.03
C HIS A 172 24.76 2.35 20.78
N LYS A 173 23.68 2.62 21.53
CA LYS A 173 22.94 1.65 22.30
C LYS A 173 21.56 1.45 21.67
N ARG A 174 21.19 0.19 21.42
CA ARG A 174 19.88 -0.17 20.87
C ARG A 174 19.06 -0.95 21.89
N LEU A 175 17.79 -0.60 22.03
CA LEU A 175 16.84 -1.28 22.90
C LEU A 175 15.96 -2.19 22.07
N PHE A 176 15.83 -3.44 22.49
CA PHE A 176 14.94 -4.42 21.88
C PHE A 176 13.88 -4.87 22.86
N LEU A 177 12.67 -5.08 22.36
CA LEU A 177 11.67 -5.81 23.10
C LEU A 177 12.00 -7.30 23.10
N VAL A 178 11.78 -8.00 24.20
CA VAL A 178 12.05 -9.43 24.35
C VAL A 178 10.77 -10.13 24.73
N GLN A 179 10.28 -11.01 23.84
CA GLN A 179 9.10 -11.80 24.10
C GLN A 179 9.45 -12.95 25.05
N LEU A 180 8.82 -12.95 26.22
CA LEU A 180 8.96 -14.03 27.19
C LEU A 180 8.08 -15.23 26.83
N GLN A 181 8.56 -16.42 27.16
CA GLN A 181 7.75 -17.65 27.08
C GLN A 181 6.69 -17.64 28.20
N GLU A 182 5.58 -18.36 28.00
CA GLU A 182 4.48 -18.41 28.98
C GLU A 182 4.96 -18.76 30.39
N LYS A 183 5.94 -19.66 30.51
CA LYS A 183 6.62 -20.00 31.76
C LYS A 183 8.12 -20.09 31.52
N ALA A 184 8.92 -19.54 32.43
CA ALA A 184 10.36 -19.71 32.40
C ALA A 184 10.97 -19.74 33.80
N LEU A 185 12.12 -20.41 33.90
CA LEU A 185 12.99 -20.35 35.06
C LEU A 185 14.18 -19.48 34.70
N PHE A 186 14.36 -18.37 35.42
CA PHE A 186 15.55 -17.52 35.29
C PHE A 186 16.52 -17.81 36.42
N ALA A 187 17.81 -17.89 36.12
CA ALA A 187 18.86 -17.94 37.13
C ALA A 187 19.52 -16.57 37.24
N VAL A 188 19.13 -15.81 38.27
CA VAL A 188 19.57 -14.43 38.50
C VAL A 188 20.89 -14.44 39.30
N PRO A 189 21.91 -13.65 38.91
CA PRO A 189 23.16 -13.59 39.65
C PRO A 189 22.93 -13.06 41.07
N LYS A 190 23.54 -13.68 42.09
CA LYS A 190 23.30 -13.37 43.52
C LYS A 190 23.57 -11.91 43.92
N ASN A 191 24.36 -11.17 43.14
CA ASN A 191 24.64 -9.75 43.37
C ASN A 191 23.58 -8.80 42.81
N TYR A 192 22.59 -9.31 42.08
CA TYR A 192 21.44 -8.56 41.59
C TYR A 192 20.14 -9.06 42.21
N LYS A 193 19.20 -8.14 42.38
CA LYS A 193 17.79 -8.46 42.62
C LYS A 193 17.02 -8.19 41.34
N LEU A 194 16.25 -9.16 40.85
CA LEU A 194 15.32 -8.92 39.75
C LEU A 194 14.01 -8.38 40.30
N VAL A 195 13.58 -7.24 39.78
CA VAL A 195 12.34 -6.57 40.20
C VAL A 195 11.43 -6.36 39.00
N ALA A 196 10.12 -6.45 39.21
CA ALA A 196 9.12 -6.04 38.23
C ALA A 196 8.67 -4.63 38.59
N ALA A 197 8.98 -3.64 37.75
CA ALA A 197 8.58 -2.25 37.98
C ALA A 197 7.39 -1.91 37.08
N PRO A 198 6.26 -1.42 37.64
CA PRO A 198 5.09 -1.07 36.84
C PRO A 198 5.38 0.13 35.93
N LEU A 199 4.81 0.13 34.71
CA LEU A 199 5.09 1.19 33.73
C LEU A 199 4.80 2.60 34.26
N PHE A 200 3.76 2.78 35.08
CA PHE A 200 3.44 4.11 35.61
C PHE A 200 4.50 4.65 36.58
N GLU A 201 5.25 3.79 37.28
CA GLU A 201 6.31 4.20 38.20
C GLU A 201 7.59 4.61 37.45
N LEU A 202 7.79 4.04 36.26
CA LEU A 202 8.90 4.38 35.38
C LEU A 202 8.68 5.73 34.69
N TYR A 203 7.42 6.06 34.39
CA TYR A 203 7.08 7.26 33.63
C TYR A 203 7.55 8.53 34.35
N ASP A 204 8.32 9.35 33.62
CA ASP A 204 8.89 10.61 34.11
C ASP A 204 9.79 10.48 35.36
N ASN A 205 10.30 9.27 35.66
CA ASN A 205 11.11 9.00 36.84
C ASN A 205 12.60 8.76 36.51
N SER A 206 13.20 9.71 35.78
CA SER A 206 14.61 9.62 35.38
C SER A 206 15.59 9.73 36.54
N GLN A 207 15.17 10.29 37.68
CA GLN A 207 16.00 10.38 38.89
C GLN A 207 16.18 9.02 39.59
N GLY A 208 15.14 8.18 39.59
CA GLY A 208 15.19 6.84 40.19
C GLY A 208 15.71 5.76 39.22
N TYR A 209 15.23 5.78 37.98
CA TYR A 209 15.46 4.69 37.01
C TYR A 209 16.42 5.06 35.87
N GLY A 210 16.86 6.32 35.79
CA GLY A 210 17.66 6.81 34.69
C GLY A 210 16.85 7.10 33.42
N PRO A 211 17.40 7.91 32.51
CA PRO A 211 16.64 8.48 31.38
C PRO A 211 16.16 7.44 30.35
N ILE A 212 16.85 6.31 30.24
CA ILE A 212 16.52 5.25 29.29
C ILE A 212 15.29 4.48 29.80
N ILE A 213 15.32 3.97 31.03
CA ILE A 213 14.22 3.20 31.61
C ILE A 213 12.98 4.08 31.77
N SER A 214 13.14 5.35 32.19
CA SER A 214 12.01 6.26 32.36
C SER A 214 11.31 6.65 31.06
N SER A 215 11.96 6.41 29.91
CA SER A 215 11.38 6.65 28.58
C SER A 215 10.56 5.47 28.04
N LEU A 216 10.66 4.29 28.67
CA LEU A 216 10.01 3.07 28.20
C LEU A 216 8.48 3.17 28.15
N PRO A 217 7.77 3.74 29.13
CA PRO A 217 6.32 3.85 29.04
C PRO A 217 5.88 4.63 27.79
N GLN A 218 6.58 5.71 27.44
CA GLN A 218 6.28 6.46 26.23
C GLN A 218 6.64 5.69 24.94
N SER A 219 7.68 4.84 25.00
CA SER A 219 8.12 3.99 23.88
C SER A 219 7.28 2.72 23.70
N LEU A 220 6.53 2.31 24.72
CA LEU A 220 5.70 1.11 24.76
C LEU A 220 4.19 1.41 24.62
N CYS A 221 3.72 2.56 25.09
CA CYS A 221 2.29 2.94 25.05
C CYS A 221 1.75 3.31 23.65
N SER A 222 2.60 3.38 22.62
CA SER A 222 2.13 3.39 21.23
C SER A 222 1.50 2.05 20.80
N ASP A 223 1.72 0.98 21.56
CA ASP A 223 1.48 -0.41 21.13
C ASP A 223 0.68 -1.26 22.15
N ILE A 224 0.11 -0.65 23.20
CA ILE A 224 -0.67 -1.35 24.25
C ILE A 224 -2.11 -0.84 24.27
N VAL A 225 -3.09 -1.72 23.99
CA VAL A 225 -4.52 -1.49 24.25
C VAL A 225 -4.94 -2.43 25.39
N LEU A 226 -5.58 -1.87 26.43
CA LEU A 226 -6.16 -2.63 27.53
C LEU A 226 -7.62 -2.95 27.18
N ASP A 227 -7.99 -4.23 27.09
CA ASP A 227 -9.39 -4.64 27.00
C ASP A 227 -9.97 -4.80 28.42
N ASP A 228 -11.13 -4.19 28.65
CA ASP A 228 -11.77 -4.06 29.98
C ASP A 228 -12.69 -5.23 30.37
N GLU A 229 -12.64 -6.39 29.69
CA GLU A 229 -13.54 -7.51 30.01
C GLU A 229 -12.85 -8.89 30.15
N VAL A 230 -12.91 -9.39 31.40
CA VAL A 230 -12.85 -10.79 31.88
C VAL A 230 -11.52 -11.32 32.45
N ILE A 231 -11.70 -12.01 33.59
CA ILE A 231 -10.76 -12.49 34.60
C ILE A 231 -9.98 -13.72 34.12
N ALA A 232 -8.71 -13.50 33.74
CA ALA A 232 -7.52 -14.38 33.86
C ALA A 232 -6.53 -14.00 32.75
N PRO A 233 -5.31 -13.49 33.02
CA PRO A 233 -4.51 -12.94 31.95
C PRO A 233 -3.59 -14.04 31.41
N VAL A 234 -4.03 -14.72 30.37
CA VAL A 234 -3.15 -15.34 29.39
C VAL A 234 -3.16 -14.39 28.21
N PHE A 235 -2.15 -13.53 28.09
CA PHE A 235 -2.05 -12.71 26.89
C PHE A 235 -1.71 -13.65 25.73
N SER A 236 -2.45 -13.54 24.63
CA SER A 236 -2.24 -14.27 23.38
C SER A 236 -2.10 -13.27 22.22
N ILE A 237 -0.92 -13.22 21.60
CA ILE A 237 -0.60 -12.49 20.39
C ILE A 237 -1.29 -13.27 19.27
N ASN A 238 -2.39 -12.74 18.77
CA ASN A 238 -2.87 -13.11 17.46
C ASN A 238 -1.91 -12.52 16.43
N ILE A 239 -0.99 -13.32 15.88
CA ILE A 239 -0.19 -12.90 14.73
C ILE A 239 -1.12 -12.93 13.51
N MET A 240 -1.73 -11.79 13.21
CA MET A 240 -2.50 -11.58 11.99
C MET A 240 -1.68 -10.73 11.04
N GLY A 241 -1.33 -11.31 9.90
CA GLY A 241 -0.84 -10.52 8.78
C GLY A 241 -2.04 -9.96 8.03
N THR A 242 -2.53 -8.78 8.40
CA THR A 242 -3.68 -8.14 7.74
C THR A 242 -3.23 -6.93 6.93
N VAL A 243 -3.65 -6.87 5.67
CA VAL A 243 -3.43 -5.70 4.81
C VAL A 243 -4.74 -5.35 4.13
N THR A 244 -5.11 -4.06 4.18
CA THR A 244 -6.19 -3.52 3.37
C THR A 244 -5.67 -2.52 2.35
N CYS A 245 -6.13 -2.64 1.12
CA CYS A 245 -5.80 -1.76 0.02
C CYS A 245 -7.08 -1.30 -0.68
N ILE A 246 -7.03 -0.13 -1.31
CA ILE A 246 -7.95 0.29 -2.36
C ILE A 246 -7.19 0.47 -3.67
N ALA A 247 -7.76 0.06 -4.79
CA ALA A 247 -7.20 0.27 -6.12
C ALA A 247 -8.22 0.93 -7.06
N PRO A 248 -7.78 1.84 -7.93
CA PRO A 248 -8.67 2.55 -8.84
C PRO A 248 -9.12 1.68 -10.00
N VAL A 249 -10.29 2.03 -10.54
CA VAL A 249 -10.66 1.64 -11.90
C VAL A 249 -9.80 2.41 -12.90
N ASN A 250 -9.40 1.78 -14.00
CA ASN A 250 -8.80 2.48 -15.14
C ASN A 250 -9.67 2.31 -16.38
N ILE A 251 -9.74 3.34 -17.21
CA ILE A 251 -10.48 3.33 -18.48
C ILE A 251 -9.50 3.50 -19.63
N ALA A 252 -9.54 2.56 -20.59
CA ALA A 252 -8.62 2.57 -21.71
C ALA A 252 -9.04 3.61 -22.76
N VAL A 253 -8.11 4.47 -23.16
CA VAL A 253 -8.25 5.41 -24.29
C VAL A 253 -7.56 4.88 -25.55
N ILE A 254 -6.59 3.98 -25.39
CA ILE A 254 -6.09 3.07 -26.42
C ILE A 254 -6.35 1.64 -25.91
N LYS A 255 -7.20 0.90 -26.62
CA LYS A 255 -7.84 -0.33 -26.16
C LYS A 255 -6.91 -1.54 -26.26
N TYR A 256 -6.90 -2.30 -25.17
CA TYR A 256 -6.43 -3.69 -25.14
C TYR A 256 -7.54 -4.61 -25.63
N TRP A 257 -7.33 -5.29 -26.75
CA TRP A 257 -8.26 -6.29 -27.27
C TRP A 257 -7.52 -7.39 -28.04
N GLY A 258 -7.33 -8.55 -27.42
CA GLY A 258 -6.66 -9.70 -28.00
C GLY A 258 -5.34 -10.03 -27.32
N LYS A 259 -5.02 -11.32 -27.25
CA LYS A 259 -3.84 -11.85 -26.55
C LYS A 259 -2.99 -12.65 -27.52
N ARG A 260 -1.67 -12.49 -27.43
CA ARG A 260 -0.70 -13.39 -28.05
C ARG A 260 -0.39 -14.61 -27.17
N ASP A 261 -0.60 -14.47 -25.86
CA ASP A 261 -0.42 -15.56 -24.88
C ASP A 261 -1.55 -15.49 -23.82
N GLU A 262 -2.33 -16.57 -23.72
CA GLU A 262 -3.45 -16.66 -22.77
C GLU A 262 -3.03 -17.11 -21.36
N ASN A 263 -1.85 -17.72 -21.22
CA ASN A 263 -1.34 -18.19 -19.95
C ASN A 263 -0.75 -17.05 -19.12
N LEU A 264 0.09 -16.23 -19.76
CA LEU A 264 0.76 -15.06 -19.21
C LEU A 264 -0.03 -13.76 -19.40
N LEU A 265 -1.15 -13.82 -20.14
CA LEU A 265 -2.01 -12.70 -20.49
C LEU A 265 -1.27 -11.57 -21.24
N LEU A 266 -0.46 -11.95 -22.22
CA LEU A 266 0.31 -11.01 -23.04
C LEU A 266 -0.55 -10.47 -24.19
N PRO A 267 -0.60 -9.15 -24.41
CA PRO A 267 -1.50 -8.55 -25.39
C PRO A 267 -0.86 -8.56 -26.79
N ILE A 268 -1.67 -8.38 -27.84
CA ILE A 268 -1.15 -8.21 -29.21
C ILE A 268 -0.70 -6.77 -29.52
N ASN A 269 -1.03 -5.80 -28.66
CA ASN A 269 -0.72 -4.39 -28.83
C ASN A 269 -0.60 -3.67 -27.48
N ASP A 270 0.09 -2.53 -27.47
CA ASP A 270 0.12 -1.61 -26.33
C ASP A 270 -1.28 -1.05 -26.04
N SER A 271 -1.51 -0.63 -24.79
CA SER A 271 -2.74 0.07 -24.41
C SER A 271 -2.44 1.22 -23.46
N ILE A 272 -3.27 2.25 -23.48
CA ILE A 272 -3.14 3.45 -22.64
C ILE A 272 -4.47 3.68 -21.94
N SER A 273 -4.41 3.96 -20.64
CA SER A 273 -5.59 4.23 -19.82
C SER A 273 -5.41 5.43 -18.90
N VAL A 274 -6.53 5.97 -18.44
CA VAL A 274 -6.59 6.94 -17.35
C VAL A 274 -7.09 6.22 -16.10
N SER A 275 -6.32 6.28 -15.01
CA SER A 275 -6.74 5.79 -13.69
C SER A 275 -7.71 6.80 -13.07
N LEU A 276 -8.86 6.34 -12.60
CA LEU A 276 -9.90 7.17 -12.00
C LEU A 276 -9.63 7.40 -10.50
N ASN A 277 -10.21 8.44 -9.92
CA ASN A 277 -10.06 8.72 -8.50
C ASN A 277 -10.78 7.67 -7.64
N THR A 278 -10.05 7.10 -6.67
CA THR A 278 -10.53 6.07 -5.75
C THR A 278 -11.65 6.56 -4.82
N GLU A 279 -11.79 7.86 -4.63
CA GLU A 279 -12.88 8.45 -3.83
C GLU A 279 -14.27 8.13 -4.40
N GLN A 280 -14.40 8.09 -5.73
CA GLN A 280 -15.67 7.76 -6.37
C GLN A 280 -15.74 6.30 -6.79
N LEU A 281 -14.64 5.72 -7.29
CA LEU A 281 -14.64 4.37 -7.88
C LEU A 281 -13.38 3.60 -7.49
N CYS A 282 -13.54 2.60 -6.63
CA CYS A 282 -12.46 1.71 -6.25
C CYS A 282 -12.93 0.29 -5.95
N ALA A 283 -11.99 -0.64 -6.13
CA ALA A 283 -12.03 -1.92 -5.45
C ALA A 283 -11.34 -1.76 -4.10
N LYS A 284 -11.89 -2.37 -3.05
CA LYS A 284 -11.26 -2.51 -1.75
C LYS A 284 -11.01 -3.99 -1.50
N THR A 285 -9.82 -4.35 -1.02
CA THR A 285 -9.46 -5.72 -0.71
C THR A 285 -8.71 -5.77 0.62
N THR A 286 -9.15 -6.64 1.51
CA THR A 286 -8.44 -7.05 2.73
C THR A 286 -7.94 -8.47 2.52
N VAL A 287 -6.65 -8.69 2.79
CA VAL A 287 -6.02 -10.00 2.83
C VAL A 287 -5.50 -10.27 4.24
N MET A 288 -5.69 -11.50 4.72
CA MET A 288 -5.29 -11.91 6.06
C MET A 288 -4.68 -13.31 6.04
N ILE A 289 -3.52 -13.50 6.69
CA ILE A 289 -3.00 -14.82 7.04
C ILE A 289 -3.03 -15.03 8.55
N ASN A 290 -3.35 -16.25 8.97
CA ASN A 290 -3.40 -16.64 10.38
C ASN A 290 -3.11 -18.15 10.51
N GLN A 291 -2.34 -18.53 11.54
CA GLN A 291 -2.02 -19.93 11.86
C GLN A 291 -3.25 -20.80 12.16
N HIS A 292 -4.35 -20.20 12.62
CA HIS A 292 -5.57 -20.91 13.02
C HIS A 292 -6.56 -21.11 11.87
N PHE A 293 -6.33 -20.50 10.71
CA PHE A 293 -7.15 -20.75 9.54
C PHE A 293 -6.91 -22.16 9.01
N LYS A 294 -8.00 -22.88 8.75
CA LYS A 294 -7.95 -24.28 8.31
C LYS A 294 -7.81 -24.42 6.79
N GLU A 295 -8.32 -23.44 6.07
CA GLU A 295 -8.36 -23.43 4.60
C GLU A 295 -8.19 -22.02 4.05
N ASP A 296 -7.90 -21.93 2.75
CA ASP A 296 -7.85 -20.66 2.06
C ASP A 296 -9.26 -20.27 1.59
N CYS A 297 -9.71 -19.04 1.89
CA CYS A 297 -11.05 -18.56 1.55
C CYS A 297 -11.01 -17.22 0.81
N ILE A 298 -12.00 -16.99 -0.05
CA ILE A 298 -12.18 -15.71 -0.74
C ILE A 298 -13.65 -15.31 -0.79
N TRP A 299 -13.93 -14.05 -0.46
CA TRP A 299 -15.23 -13.42 -0.60
C TRP A 299 -15.18 -12.22 -1.54
N LEU A 300 -16.19 -12.10 -2.41
CA LEU A 300 -16.38 -10.98 -3.31
C LEU A 300 -17.79 -10.40 -3.13
N ASN A 301 -17.87 -9.13 -2.72
CA ASN A 301 -19.12 -8.42 -2.47
C ASN A 301 -20.08 -9.18 -1.53
N GLY A 302 -19.54 -9.81 -0.49
CA GLY A 302 -20.31 -10.55 0.52
C GLY A 302 -20.63 -12.01 0.19
N TYR A 303 -20.27 -12.49 -1.01
CA TYR A 303 -20.44 -13.89 -1.41
C TYR A 303 -19.11 -14.63 -1.40
N GLU A 304 -19.11 -15.85 -0.89
CA GLU A 304 -17.94 -16.73 -0.99
C GLU A 304 -17.75 -17.21 -2.42
N GLU A 305 -16.51 -17.15 -2.90
CA GLU A 305 -16.13 -17.53 -4.27
C GLU A 305 -15.17 -18.72 -4.24
N ASN A 306 -15.11 -19.47 -5.34
CA ASN A 306 -14.23 -20.63 -5.42
C ASN A 306 -12.75 -20.19 -5.39
N PHE A 307 -12.04 -20.53 -4.30
CA PHE A 307 -10.63 -20.22 -4.11
C PHE A 307 -9.73 -20.86 -5.19
N ASN A 308 -10.14 -21.98 -5.78
CA ASN A 308 -9.42 -22.65 -6.87
C ASN A 308 -9.58 -21.98 -8.24
N ASN A 309 -10.09 -20.75 -8.30
CA ASN A 309 -10.17 -19.98 -9.54
C ASN A 309 -8.79 -19.89 -10.23
N PRO A 310 -8.65 -20.28 -11.51
CA PRO A 310 -7.33 -20.33 -12.17
C PRO A 310 -6.57 -19.00 -12.22
N ARG A 311 -7.28 -17.87 -12.29
CA ARG A 311 -6.65 -16.53 -12.31
C ARG A 311 -6.15 -16.12 -10.93
N LEU A 312 -6.92 -16.43 -9.88
CA LEU A 312 -6.50 -16.25 -8.50
C LEU A 312 -5.26 -17.09 -8.20
N GLN A 313 -5.28 -18.38 -8.55
CA GLN A 313 -4.16 -19.30 -8.33
C GLN A 313 -2.89 -18.85 -9.06
N LYS A 314 -2.99 -18.34 -10.29
CA LYS A 314 -1.86 -17.74 -11.01
C LYS A 314 -1.29 -16.52 -10.28
N CYS A 315 -2.16 -15.62 -9.80
CA CYS A 315 -1.74 -14.45 -9.02
C CYS A 315 -0.99 -14.88 -7.74
N LEU A 316 -1.56 -15.82 -6.98
CA LEU A 316 -0.95 -16.36 -5.76
C LEU A 316 0.39 -17.05 -6.03
N THR A 317 0.48 -17.79 -7.13
CA THR A 317 1.73 -18.45 -7.55
C THR A 317 2.83 -17.41 -7.81
N GLU A 318 2.51 -16.33 -8.54
CA GLU A 318 3.48 -15.28 -8.82
C GLU A 318 3.88 -14.47 -7.58
N ILE A 319 2.94 -14.25 -6.64
CA ILE A 319 3.23 -13.65 -5.34
C ILE A 319 4.19 -14.55 -4.55
N ARG A 320 3.86 -15.83 -4.39
CA ARG A 320 4.62 -16.79 -3.58
C ARG A 320 6.05 -17.00 -4.13
N LYS A 321 6.25 -16.97 -5.44
CA LYS A 321 7.58 -17.02 -6.08
C LYS A 321 8.50 -15.85 -5.68
N ARG A 322 7.93 -14.70 -5.32
CA ARG A 322 8.66 -13.46 -5.02
C ARG A 322 8.57 -13.08 -3.54
N ALA A 323 7.88 -13.88 -2.74
CA ALA A 323 7.64 -13.62 -1.33
C ALA A 323 8.94 -13.66 -0.53
N LYS A 324 9.04 -12.80 0.49
CA LYS A 324 10.17 -12.74 1.42
C LYS A 324 9.69 -13.01 2.86
N LEU A 325 8.88 -14.05 3.03
CA LEU A 325 8.41 -14.53 4.33
C LEU A 325 9.21 -15.77 4.77
N THR A 326 9.17 -16.09 6.07
CA THR A 326 9.67 -17.35 6.60
C THR A 326 8.81 -18.52 6.09
N SER A 327 9.36 -19.73 6.04
CA SER A 327 8.62 -20.92 5.60
C SER A 327 7.34 -21.15 6.42
N GLU A 328 7.38 -20.89 7.73
CA GLU A 328 6.22 -21.04 8.61
C GLU A 328 5.06 -20.11 8.24
N LEU A 329 5.33 -18.83 7.97
CA LEU A 329 4.29 -17.87 7.55
C LEU A 329 3.73 -18.17 6.15
N MET A 330 4.51 -18.86 5.32
CA MET A 330 4.08 -19.30 3.99
C MET A 330 3.09 -20.48 4.05
N ASP A 331 3.08 -21.23 5.13
CA ASP A 331 2.18 -22.38 5.33
C ASP A 331 0.80 -21.99 5.89
N TRP A 332 0.70 -20.78 6.46
CA TRP A 332 -0.55 -20.24 6.98
C TRP A 332 -1.56 -20.03 5.87
N LYS A 333 -2.83 -20.26 6.20
CA LYS A 333 -3.91 -20.09 5.23
C LYS A 333 -4.28 -18.62 5.08
N LEU A 334 -4.81 -18.30 3.91
CA LEU A 334 -5.09 -16.97 3.42
C LEU A 334 -6.60 -16.76 3.27
N HIS A 335 -7.12 -15.78 3.97
CA HIS A 335 -8.48 -15.28 3.79
C HIS A 335 -8.44 -13.95 3.04
N ILE A 336 -9.27 -13.82 2.01
CA ILE A 336 -9.34 -12.64 1.13
C ILE A 336 -10.78 -12.14 1.13
N CYS A 337 -11.04 -10.89 1.49
CA CYS A 337 -12.34 -10.27 1.26
C CYS A 337 -12.18 -9.04 0.38
N SER A 338 -12.99 -8.94 -0.67
CA SER A 338 -12.98 -7.79 -1.57
C SER A 338 -14.39 -7.28 -1.84
N GLU A 339 -14.53 -5.97 -1.94
CA GLU A 339 -15.76 -5.30 -2.36
C GLU A 339 -15.46 -4.24 -3.42
N ASN A 340 -16.44 -3.95 -4.28
CA ASN A 340 -16.41 -2.82 -5.20
C ASN A 340 -17.54 -1.85 -4.84
N ASN A 341 -17.28 -0.55 -4.85
CA ASN A 341 -18.33 0.46 -4.66
C ASN A 341 -19.11 0.79 -5.96
N PHE A 342 -19.03 -0.09 -6.96
CA PHE A 342 -19.69 0.01 -8.26
C PHE A 342 -20.15 -1.37 -8.76
N PRO A 343 -21.14 -1.45 -9.68
CA PRO A 343 -21.69 -2.73 -10.10
C PRO A 343 -20.63 -3.64 -10.76
N THR A 344 -20.51 -4.86 -10.25
CA THR A 344 -19.55 -5.84 -10.76
C THR A 344 -20.01 -6.40 -12.11
N ALA A 345 -19.05 -6.63 -13.02
CA ALA A 345 -19.29 -7.15 -14.37
C ALA A 345 -20.20 -6.32 -15.30
N SER A 346 -20.53 -5.07 -14.95
CA SER A 346 -21.41 -4.15 -15.71
C SER A 346 -20.79 -3.46 -16.93
N GLY A 347 -19.46 -3.56 -17.11
CA GLY A 347 -18.76 -2.75 -18.13
C GLY A 347 -17.64 -1.90 -17.57
N LEU A 348 -17.66 -1.57 -16.27
CA LEU A 348 -16.75 -0.61 -15.62
C LEU A 348 -15.42 -1.21 -15.15
N ALA A 349 -14.84 -2.15 -15.91
CA ALA A 349 -13.54 -2.76 -15.62
C ALA A 349 -13.32 -3.30 -14.18
N SER A 350 -14.37 -3.78 -13.48
CA SER A 350 -14.30 -4.32 -12.10
C SER A 350 -13.17 -5.33 -11.87
N SER A 351 -12.94 -6.26 -12.80
CA SER A 351 -11.84 -7.23 -12.68
C SER A 351 -10.46 -6.58 -12.69
N ALA A 352 -10.28 -5.45 -13.35
CA ALA A 352 -8.99 -4.76 -13.40
C ALA A 352 -8.64 -4.16 -12.04
N ALA A 353 -9.58 -3.40 -11.44
CA ALA A 353 -9.41 -2.82 -10.11
C ALA A 353 -9.24 -3.93 -9.05
N GLY A 354 -10.08 -4.97 -9.08
CA GLY A 354 -10.02 -6.07 -8.11
C GLY A 354 -8.68 -6.82 -8.11
N TYR A 355 -8.18 -7.24 -9.28
CA TYR A 355 -6.89 -7.94 -9.36
C TYR A 355 -5.68 -7.03 -9.08
N ALA A 356 -5.77 -5.74 -9.39
CA ALA A 356 -4.74 -4.78 -8.99
C ALA A 356 -4.70 -4.64 -7.46
N CYS A 357 -5.87 -4.46 -6.83
CA CYS A 357 -6.02 -4.35 -5.39
C CYS A 357 -5.50 -5.60 -4.67
N LEU A 358 -5.91 -6.78 -5.14
CA LEU A 358 -5.46 -8.07 -4.63
C LEU A 358 -3.93 -8.21 -4.75
N ALA A 359 -3.36 -7.97 -5.93
CA ALA A 359 -1.92 -8.12 -6.14
C ALA A 359 -1.11 -7.19 -5.22
N LEU A 360 -1.57 -5.96 -4.99
CA LEU A 360 -0.91 -5.00 -4.09
C LEU A 360 -1.05 -5.37 -2.62
N ALA A 361 -2.24 -5.76 -2.19
CA ALA A 361 -2.49 -6.20 -0.82
C ALA A 361 -1.64 -7.43 -0.49
N LEU A 362 -1.59 -8.41 -1.40
CA LEU A 362 -0.73 -9.58 -1.29
C LEU A 362 0.76 -9.21 -1.35
N ALA A 363 1.17 -8.33 -2.25
CA ALA A 363 2.58 -7.93 -2.34
C ALA A 363 3.06 -7.28 -1.03
N LYS A 364 2.24 -6.42 -0.43
CA LYS A 364 2.52 -5.81 0.88
C LYS A 364 2.55 -6.87 1.99
N LEU A 365 1.58 -7.78 2.01
CA LEU A 365 1.50 -8.85 3.01
C LEU A 365 2.70 -9.80 2.95
N TYR A 366 3.07 -10.24 1.74
CA TYR A 366 4.14 -11.20 1.48
C TYR A 366 5.52 -10.56 1.30
N LYS A 367 5.64 -9.25 1.55
CA LYS A 367 6.88 -8.46 1.42
C LYS A 367 7.54 -8.61 0.04
N VAL A 368 6.72 -8.66 -1.01
CA VAL A 368 7.17 -8.67 -2.41
C VAL A 368 7.57 -7.25 -2.79
N GLU A 369 8.80 -7.10 -3.29
CA GLU A 369 9.34 -5.84 -3.80
C GLU A 369 9.42 -5.83 -5.33
N GLY A 370 9.52 -4.64 -5.92
CA GLY A 370 9.68 -4.46 -7.37
C GLY A 370 8.35 -4.30 -8.12
N ASP A 371 8.33 -4.68 -9.40
CA ASP A 371 7.17 -4.50 -10.26
C ASP A 371 6.03 -5.47 -9.92
N ILE A 372 4.91 -4.90 -9.45
CA ILE A 372 3.67 -5.64 -9.16
C ILE A 372 2.76 -5.72 -10.40
N SER A 373 3.03 -4.94 -11.45
CA SER A 373 2.19 -4.90 -12.65
C SER A 373 2.15 -6.25 -13.38
N THR A 374 3.28 -6.99 -13.42
CA THR A 374 3.34 -8.37 -13.94
C THR A 374 2.48 -9.36 -13.15
N ILE A 375 2.38 -9.22 -11.82
CA ILE A 375 1.53 -10.07 -10.97
C ILE A 375 0.05 -9.74 -11.22
N ALA A 376 -0.31 -8.46 -11.22
CA ALA A 376 -1.69 -8.05 -11.51
C ALA A 376 -2.14 -8.50 -12.91
N ARG A 377 -1.24 -8.43 -13.91
CA ARG A 377 -1.49 -8.83 -15.30
C ARG A 377 -1.99 -10.27 -15.41
N VAL A 378 -1.39 -11.22 -14.70
CA VAL A 378 -1.77 -12.65 -14.81
C VAL A 378 -3.12 -12.98 -14.17
N GLY A 379 -3.59 -12.14 -13.24
CA GLY A 379 -4.95 -12.20 -12.73
C GLY A 379 -5.97 -11.59 -13.71
N SER A 380 -5.65 -10.41 -14.25
CA SER A 380 -6.41 -9.77 -15.32
C SER A 380 -5.51 -8.81 -16.09
N GLY A 381 -5.42 -8.95 -17.42
CA GLY A 381 -4.43 -8.20 -18.22
C GLY A 381 -4.43 -6.69 -17.96
N SER A 382 -5.61 -6.05 -17.96
CA SER A 382 -5.74 -4.62 -17.71
C SER A 382 -5.53 -4.18 -16.25
N ALA A 383 -5.44 -5.12 -15.29
CA ALA A 383 -5.17 -4.81 -13.89
C ALA A 383 -3.77 -4.20 -13.70
N CYS A 384 -2.81 -4.56 -14.55
CA CYS A 384 -1.46 -3.99 -14.51
C CYS A 384 -1.48 -2.45 -14.59
N ARG A 385 -2.44 -1.86 -15.31
CA ARG A 385 -2.55 -0.40 -15.42
C ARG A 385 -3.18 0.26 -14.19
N SER A 386 -3.93 -0.49 -13.40
CA SER A 386 -4.51 -0.02 -12.13
C SER A 386 -3.52 -0.09 -10.96
N THR A 387 -2.31 -0.64 -11.14
CA THR A 387 -1.29 -0.62 -10.07
C THR A 387 -0.60 0.72 -9.94
N ILE A 388 -0.88 1.68 -10.83
CA ILE A 388 -0.26 3.01 -10.89
C ILE A 388 -1.33 4.06 -11.21
N GLY A 389 -1.17 5.28 -10.69
CA GLY A 389 -2.08 6.41 -10.96
C GLY A 389 -1.78 7.20 -12.22
N GLY A 390 -2.67 8.14 -12.53
CA GLY A 390 -2.54 9.08 -13.64
C GLY A 390 -2.87 8.46 -14.99
N PHE A 391 -2.04 8.76 -15.98
CA PHE A 391 -2.09 8.18 -17.31
C PHE A 391 -1.07 7.04 -17.39
N VAL A 392 -1.52 5.85 -17.78
CA VAL A 392 -0.71 4.63 -17.69
C VAL A 392 -0.71 3.90 -19.02
N ARG A 393 0.49 3.54 -19.50
CA ARG A 393 0.70 2.70 -20.69
C ARG A 393 1.05 1.29 -20.24
N TRP A 394 0.32 0.30 -20.74
CA TRP A 394 0.76 -1.09 -20.71
C TRP A 394 1.49 -1.41 -22.00
N HIS A 395 2.78 -1.68 -21.87
CA HIS A 395 3.61 -2.15 -22.96
C HIS A 395 3.32 -3.62 -23.24
N MET A 396 3.13 -3.96 -24.51
CA MET A 396 2.89 -5.34 -24.90
C MET A 396 4.08 -6.24 -24.62
N GLY A 397 5.29 -5.68 -24.62
CA GLY A 397 6.52 -6.45 -24.50
C GLY A 397 6.78 -7.33 -25.72
N SER A 398 7.99 -7.85 -25.79
CA SER A 398 8.54 -8.68 -26.85
C SER A 398 9.08 -10.01 -26.33
N CYS A 399 9.40 -10.10 -25.04
CA CYS A 399 9.88 -11.33 -24.44
C CYS A 399 8.75 -12.36 -24.31
N GLU A 400 9.04 -13.62 -24.66
CA GLU A 400 8.10 -14.74 -24.54
C GLU A 400 7.72 -15.03 -23.07
N ASN A 401 8.66 -14.84 -22.14
CA ASN A 401 8.40 -14.96 -20.71
C ASN A 401 7.55 -13.81 -20.13
N GLY A 402 7.29 -12.77 -20.92
CA GLY A 402 6.46 -11.65 -20.54
C GLY A 402 7.07 -10.68 -19.53
N ASN A 403 8.36 -10.75 -19.21
CA ASN A 403 8.99 -9.89 -18.20
C ASN A 403 9.01 -8.40 -18.60
N ASP A 404 8.94 -8.10 -19.89
CA ASP A 404 8.90 -6.73 -20.42
C ASP A 404 7.47 -6.25 -20.76
N SER A 405 6.45 -7.08 -20.54
CA SER A 405 5.04 -6.67 -20.69
C SER A 405 4.50 -6.07 -19.38
N ILE A 406 4.86 -4.81 -19.15
CA ILE A 406 4.65 -4.09 -17.89
C ILE A 406 3.87 -2.79 -18.07
N ALA A 407 3.27 -2.30 -16.99
CA ALA A 407 2.66 -0.97 -16.96
C ALA A 407 3.68 0.10 -16.55
N LYS A 408 3.64 1.26 -17.22
CA LYS A 408 4.44 2.43 -16.91
C LYS A 408 3.58 3.67 -16.88
N GLN A 409 3.84 4.56 -15.92
CA GLN A 409 3.21 5.87 -15.87
C GLN A 409 3.72 6.73 -17.03
N ILE A 410 2.78 7.31 -17.79
CA ILE A 410 3.06 8.39 -18.74
C ILE A 410 3.16 9.70 -17.97
N ALA A 411 2.15 10.00 -17.15
CA ALA A 411 2.07 11.20 -16.35
C ALA A 411 1.23 10.95 -15.08
N PRO A 412 1.55 11.58 -13.93
CA PRO A 412 0.77 11.46 -12.69
C PRO A 412 -0.60 12.16 -12.81
N ALA A 413 -1.51 11.91 -11.87
CA ALA A 413 -2.84 12.53 -11.88
C ALA A 413 -2.79 14.06 -11.80
N SER A 414 -1.88 14.58 -10.97
CA SER A 414 -1.60 16.01 -10.82
C SER A 414 -1.08 16.69 -12.09
N TYR A 415 -0.69 15.92 -13.10
CA TYR A 415 -0.20 16.48 -14.36
C TYR A 415 -1.29 17.22 -15.12
N TRP A 416 -2.51 16.66 -15.21
CA TRP A 416 -3.64 17.23 -15.94
C TRP A 416 -4.89 17.32 -15.05
N PRO A 417 -4.86 18.17 -14.01
CA PRO A 417 -5.87 18.20 -12.96
C PRO A 417 -7.25 18.65 -13.45
N GLU A 418 -7.34 19.33 -14.59
CA GLU A 418 -8.60 19.80 -15.17
C GLU A 418 -9.38 18.70 -15.89
N MET A 419 -8.75 17.56 -16.18
CA MET A 419 -9.42 16.43 -16.85
C MET A 419 -10.49 15.83 -15.92
N ARG A 420 -11.69 15.63 -16.48
CA ARG A 420 -12.81 14.98 -15.80
C ARG A 420 -13.27 13.79 -16.60
N THR A 421 -13.88 12.85 -15.89
CA THR A 421 -14.51 11.66 -16.44
C THR A 421 -15.95 11.60 -15.98
N LEU A 422 -16.87 11.42 -16.92
CA LEU A 422 -18.29 11.24 -16.66
C LEU A 422 -18.73 9.89 -17.18
N ILE A 423 -19.09 8.98 -16.28
CA ILE A 423 -19.52 7.63 -16.64
C ILE A 423 -21.04 7.60 -16.68
N LEU A 424 -21.60 7.25 -17.84
CA LEU A 424 -23.04 7.12 -18.06
C LEU A 424 -23.42 5.65 -17.96
N VAL A 425 -24.11 5.28 -16.89
CA VAL A 425 -24.54 3.90 -16.66
C VAL A 425 -25.87 3.68 -17.37
N ILE A 426 -25.81 3.00 -18.50
CA ILE A 426 -26.96 2.62 -19.33
C ILE A 426 -27.49 1.26 -18.87
N ASN A 427 -26.59 0.30 -18.66
CA ASN A 427 -26.90 -1.02 -18.13
C ASN A 427 -25.87 -1.43 -17.08
N ASP A 428 -26.34 -1.90 -15.93
CA ASP A 428 -25.55 -2.44 -14.84
C ASP A 428 -25.66 -3.97 -14.69
N GLU A 429 -26.41 -4.62 -15.58
CA GLU A 429 -26.50 -6.08 -15.67
C GLU A 429 -25.20 -6.73 -16.18
N LYS A 430 -25.06 -8.02 -15.90
CA LYS A 430 -23.91 -8.83 -16.33
C LYS A 430 -23.85 -8.89 -17.87
N LYS A 431 -22.65 -8.68 -18.41
CA LYS A 431 -22.37 -8.76 -19.85
C LYS A 431 -22.85 -10.09 -20.46
N LYS A 432 -23.52 -10.02 -21.61
CA LYS A 432 -23.87 -11.21 -22.42
C LYS A 432 -22.65 -12.02 -22.85
N VAL A 433 -21.60 -11.33 -23.33
CA VAL A 433 -20.32 -11.94 -23.72
C VAL A 433 -19.20 -11.32 -22.90
N SER A 434 -18.50 -12.13 -22.10
CA SER A 434 -17.36 -11.63 -21.31
C SER A 434 -16.26 -11.11 -22.24
N SER A 435 -15.47 -10.14 -21.78
CA SER A 435 -14.37 -9.59 -22.59
C SER A 435 -13.33 -10.66 -22.95
N ALA A 436 -13.10 -11.64 -22.08
CA ALA A 436 -12.16 -12.73 -22.34
C ALA A 436 -12.61 -13.62 -23.51
N ILE A 437 -13.89 -14.00 -23.54
CA ILE A 437 -14.48 -14.77 -24.65
C ILE A 437 -14.52 -13.90 -25.91
N GLY A 438 -14.97 -12.65 -25.79
CA GLY A 438 -15.07 -11.72 -26.90
C GLY A 438 -13.73 -11.50 -27.59
N MET A 439 -12.67 -11.17 -26.85
CA MET A 439 -11.36 -10.90 -27.43
C MET A 439 -10.69 -12.15 -28.01
N LYS A 440 -10.94 -13.33 -27.42
CA LYS A 440 -10.45 -14.60 -27.97
C LYS A 440 -11.13 -14.89 -29.31
N ARG A 441 -12.45 -14.76 -29.36
CA ARG A 441 -13.20 -14.87 -30.63
C ARG A 441 -12.68 -13.88 -31.68
N THR A 442 -12.47 -12.61 -31.30
CA THR A 442 -11.94 -11.62 -32.24
C THR A 442 -10.54 -11.99 -32.74
N ILE A 443 -9.65 -12.50 -31.89
CA ILE A 443 -8.34 -13.04 -32.31
C ILE A 443 -8.50 -14.14 -33.35
N ASP A 444 -9.44 -15.05 -33.13
CA ASP A 444 -9.58 -16.26 -33.94
C ASP A 444 -10.24 -16.00 -35.29
N THR A 445 -11.06 -14.95 -35.42
CA THR A 445 -11.94 -14.80 -36.58
C THR A 445 -11.93 -13.43 -37.26
N SER A 446 -11.42 -12.37 -36.63
CA SER A 446 -11.43 -11.02 -37.22
C SER A 446 -10.19 -10.80 -38.07
N GLU A 447 -10.38 -10.59 -39.37
CA GLU A 447 -9.30 -10.23 -40.30
C GLU A 447 -8.81 -8.79 -40.04
N LEU A 448 -9.69 -7.91 -39.57
CA LEU A 448 -9.37 -6.51 -39.29
C LEU A 448 -8.48 -6.34 -38.04
N LEU A 449 -8.57 -7.25 -37.05
CA LEU A 449 -7.83 -7.13 -35.80
C LEU A 449 -6.31 -7.14 -36.00
N GLN A 450 -5.82 -8.00 -36.91
CA GLN A 450 -4.38 -8.11 -37.18
C GLN A 450 -3.82 -6.82 -37.76
N TYR A 451 -4.56 -6.20 -38.70
CA TYR A 451 -4.18 -4.91 -39.27
C TYR A 451 -4.18 -3.80 -38.21
N ARG A 452 -5.23 -3.75 -37.37
CA ARG A 452 -5.33 -2.81 -36.25
C ARG A 452 -4.11 -2.91 -35.33
N ALA A 453 -3.80 -4.11 -34.84
CA ALA A 453 -2.72 -4.33 -33.89
C ALA A 453 -1.34 -4.00 -34.48
N LYS A 454 -1.09 -4.39 -35.74
CA LYS A 454 0.22 -4.24 -36.37
C LYS A 454 0.51 -2.82 -36.87
N TYR A 455 -0.49 -2.13 -37.43
CA TYR A 455 -0.23 -0.90 -38.20
C TYR A 455 -0.93 0.34 -37.64
N VAL A 456 -2.01 0.19 -36.88
CA VAL A 456 -2.79 1.32 -36.36
C VAL A 456 -2.37 1.66 -34.93
N VAL A 457 -2.50 0.71 -34.01
CA VAL A 457 -2.32 0.95 -32.58
C VAL A 457 -0.94 1.48 -32.20
N PRO A 458 0.20 0.99 -32.76
CA PRO A 458 1.51 1.51 -32.40
C PRO A 458 1.64 3.03 -32.65
N LYS A 459 1.13 3.50 -33.80
CA LYS A 459 1.14 4.93 -34.16
C LYS A 459 0.22 5.74 -33.26
N TRP A 460 -0.95 5.20 -32.93
CA TRP A 460 -1.92 5.88 -32.08
C TRP A 460 -1.51 5.94 -30.62
N ALA A 461 -0.84 4.90 -30.10
CA ALA A 461 -0.29 4.89 -28.75
C ALA A 461 0.78 5.99 -28.59
N GLU A 462 1.70 6.13 -29.54
CA GLU A 462 2.68 7.23 -29.52
C GLU A 462 2.01 8.61 -29.63
N LYS A 463 1.06 8.78 -30.57
CA LYS A 463 0.34 10.05 -30.73
C LYS A 463 -0.48 10.41 -29.49
N MET A 464 -1.12 9.43 -28.85
CA MET A 464 -1.87 9.60 -27.60
C MET A 464 -0.95 10.02 -26.45
N GLN A 465 0.21 9.36 -26.31
CA GLN A 465 1.20 9.72 -25.30
C GLN A 465 1.69 11.16 -25.49
N ILE A 466 1.96 11.58 -26.73
CA ILE A 466 2.33 12.97 -27.05
C ILE A 466 1.18 13.93 -26.71
N ALA A 467 -0.07 13.59 -27.01
CA ALA A 467 -1.22 14.42 -26.70
C ALA A 467 -1.38 14.63 -25.19
N ILE A 468 -1.23 13.56 -24.39
CA ILE A 468 -1.23 13.62 -22.93
C ILE A 468 -0.11 14.56 -22.44
N MET A 469 1.13 14.36 -22.91
CA MET A 469 2.30 15.16 -22.52
C MET A 469 2.26 16.62 -23.00
N LYS A 470 1.33 16.97 -23.89
CA LYS A 470 1.10 18.35 -24.35
C LYS A 470 -0.19 18.96 -23.79
N LYS A 471 -0.95 18.20 -23.00
CA LYS A 471 -2.33 18.54 -22.61
C LYS A 471 -3.20 18.93 -23.82
N ASP A 472 -2.96 18.30 -24.97
CA ASP A 472 -3.71 18.52 -26.20
C ASP A 472 -5.01 17.71 -26.14
N PHE A 473 -6.05 18.35 -25.59
CA PHE A 473 -7.36 17.72 -25.41
C PHE A 473 -7.99 17.32 -26.74
N SER A 474 -7.86 18.12 -27.79
CA SER A 474 -8.48 17.83 -29.09
C SER A 474 -7.91 16.55 -29.70
N THR A 475 -6.57 16.42 -29.73
CA THR A 475 -5.93 15.18 -30.20
C THR A 475 -6.24 13.98 -29.30
N PHE A 476 -6.22 14.17 -27.97
CA PHE A 476 -6.60 13.13 -27.01
C PHE A 476 -8.03 12.63 -27.26
N ALA A 477 -8.97 13.56 -27.44
CA ALA A 477 -10.37 13.28 -27.62
C ALA A 477 -10.65 12.55 -28.94
N GLU A 478 -10.09 13.04 -30.05
CA GLU A 478 -10.21 12.43 -31.37
C GLU A 478 -9.70 10.98 -31.37
N LEU A 479 -8.50 10.75 -30.81
CA LEU A 479 -7.92 9.40 -30.73
C LEU A 479 -8.74 8.47 -29.83
N THR A 480 -9.22 8.96 -28.69
CA THR A 480 -10.05 8.20 -27.75
C THR A 480 -11.33 7.69 -28.43
N MET A 481 -12.02 8.56 -29.18
CA MET A 481 -13.23 8.19 -29.91
C MET A 481 -12.92 7.22 -31.07
N LYS A 482 -11.88 7.49 -31.87
CA LYS A 482 -11.48 6.62 -32.98
C LYS A 482 -11.09 5.23 -32.51
N ASP A 483 -10.35 5.11 -31.42
CA ASP A 483 -9.89 3.82 -30.91
C ASP A 483 -11.00 3.02 -30.24
N SER A 484 -11.91 3.70 -29.54
CA SER A 484 -13.17 3.09 -29.09
C SER A 484 -13.94 2.50 -30.27
N ASN A 485 -14.21 3.30 -31.29
CA ASN A 485 -14.99 2.86 -32.46
C ASN A 485 -14.31 1.70 -33.20
N GLN A 486 -13.00 1.76 -33.37
CA GLN A 486 -12.27 0.70 -34.07
C GLN A 486 -12.19 -0.60 -33.25
N MET A 487 -12.14 -0.53 -31.92
CA MET A 487 -12.27 -1.72 -31.07
C MET A 487 -13.66 -2.38 -31.21
N HIS A 488 -14.73 -1.60 -31.26
CA HIS A 488 -16.08 -2.15 -31.53
C HIS A 488 -16.25 -2.62 -32.98
N ALA A 489 -15.55 -2.02 -33.95
CA ALA A 489 -15.55 -2.49 -35.34
C ALA A 489 -14.93 -3.89 -35.47
N VAL A 490 -13.77 -4.15 -34.85
CA VAL A 490 -13.19 -5.50 -34.85
C VAL A 490 -14.04 -6.50 -34.04
N CYS A 491 -14.76 -6.04 -33.02
CA CYS A 491 -15.76 -6.88 -32.35
C CYS A 491 -16.90 -7.28 -33.30
N LEU A 492 -17.38 -6.36 -34.13
CA LEU A 492 -18.41 -6.61 -35.13
C LEU A 492 -17.91 -7.50 -36.29
N ASP A 493 -16.63 -7.40 -36.64
CA ASP A 493 -15.94 -8.22 -37.64
C ASP A 493 -15.69 -9.68 -37.18
N SER A 494 -15.75 -9.94 -35.87
CA SER A 494 -15.61 -11.31 -35.35
C SER A 494 -16.81 -12.20 -35.68
N TYR A 495 -16.66 -13.52 -35.62
CA TYR A 495 -17.71 -14.49 -35.95
C TYR A 495 -17.91 -15.55 -34.85
N PRO A 496 -19.13 -15.72 -34.31
CA PRO A 496 -20.26 -14.79 -34.42
C PRO A 496 -19.93 -13.39 -33.86
N PRO A 497 -20.56 -12.32 -34.38
CA PRO A 497 -20.21 -10.95 -34.00
C PRO A 497 -20.40 -10.70 -32.50
N VAL A 498 -19.47 -9.95 -31.92
CA VAL A 498 -19.53 -9.49 -30.53
C VAL A 498 -20.10 -8.07 -30.54
N LYS A 499 -21.26 -7.88 -29.90
CA LYS A 499 -21.94 -6.58 -29.82
C LYS A 499 -22.01 -6.11 -28.36
N TYR A 500 -21.38 -4.98 -28.08
CA TYR A 500 -21.37 -4.36 -26.75
C TYR A 500 -22.18 -3.07 -26.69
N MET A 501 -22.03 -2.20 -27.69
CA MET A 501 -22.81 -0.97 -27.83
C MET A 501 -24.24 -1.31 -28.27
N ASN A 502 -25.20 -0.53 -27.76
CA ASN A 502 -26.61 -0.61 -28.13
C ASN A 502 -27.09 0.74 -28.70
N ASP A 503 -28.39 0.85 -29.00
CA ASP A 503 -28.97 2.05 -29.61
C ASP A 503 -28.77 3.31 -28.74
N ILE A 504 -28.79 3.17 -27.41
CA ILE A 504 -28.52 4.28 -26.49
C ILE A 504 -27.05 4.69 -26.55
N SER A 505 -26.11 3.73 -26.64
CA SER A 505 -24.70 4.02 -26.87
C SER A 505 -24.51 4.85 -28.16
N PHE A 506 -25.16 4.46 -29.26
CA PHE A 506 -25.07 5.20 -30.53
C PHE A 506 -25.76 6.57 -30.47
N ALA A 507 -26.87 6.70 -29.75
CA ALA A 507 -27.52 7.99 -29.51
C ALA A 507 -26.58 8.97 -28.77
N ILE A 508 -25.85 8.49 -27.76
CA ILE A 508 -24.84 9.30 -27.05
C ILE A 508 -23.69 9.67 -28.00
N VAL A 509 -23.20 8.73 -28.83
CA VAL A 509 -22.16 9.03 -29.83
C VAL A 509 -22.58 10.17 -30.76
N ASN A 510 -23.81 10.11 -31.27
CA ASN A 510 -24.35 11.13 -32.17
C ASN A 510 -24.50 12.48 -31.46
N LEU A 511 -25.02 12.49 -30.23
CA LEU A 511 -25.14 13.69 -29.41
C LEU A 511 -23.77 14.37 -29.21
N ILE A 512 -22.74 13.61 -28.83
CA ILE A 512 -21.40 14.16 -28.57
C ILE A 512 -20.78 14.74 -29.84
N HIS A 513 -20.91 14.06 -30.98
CA HIS A 513 -20.43 14.59 -32.27
C HIS A 513 -21.18 15.86 -32.69
N SER A 514 -22.50 15.86 -32.54
CA SER A 514 -23.34 17.02 -32.84
C SER A 514 -22.96 18.21 -31.97
N TYR A 515 -22.81 18.00 -30.66
CA TYR A 515 -22.34 19.03 -29.73
C TYR A 515 -20.99 19.62 -30.13
N ASN A 516 -19.97 18.77 -30.34
CA ASN A 516 -18.62 19.22 -30.73
C ASN A 516 -18.65 20.00 -32.05
N THR A 517 -19.52 19.61 -32.98
CA THR A 517 -19.70 20.31 -34.27
C THR A 517 -20.31 21.70 -34.06
N VAL A 518 -21.37 21.80 -33.26
CA VAL A 518 -22.08 23.07 -32.99
C VAL A 518 -21.19 24.09 -32.29
N VAL A 519 -20.36 23.65 -31.35
CA VAL A 519 -19.41 24.52 -30.64
C VAL A 519 -18.12 24.77 -31.42
N ASN A 520 -17.96 24.11 -32.59
CA ASN A 520 -16.77 24.18 -33.45
C ASN A 520 -15.46 23.92 -32.69
N ASP A 521 -15.50 22.98 -31.75
CA ASP A 521 -14.35 22.58 -30.92
C ASP A 521 -14.58 21.16 -30.37
N VAL A 522 -13.52 20.36 -30.25
CA VAL A 522 -13.60 19.01 -29.71
C VAL A 522 -13.52 19.10 -28.19
N LYS A 523 -14.67 19.31 -27.54
CA LYS A 523 -14.77 19.51 -26.09
C LYS A 523 -15.08 18.26 -25.28
N VAL A 524 -15.65 17.25 -25.93
CA VAL A 524 -16.00 15.98 -25.28
C VAL A 524 -15.56 14.81 -26.14
N ALA A 525 -14.94 13.81 -25.51
CA ALA A 525 -14.71 12.50 -26.11
C ALA A 525 -15.53 11.43 -25.42
N TYR A 526 -16.08 10.51 -26.20
CA TYR A 526 -16.63 9.27 -25.66
C TYR A 526 -15.66 8.10 -25.84
N THR A 527 -15.79 7.13 -24.97
CA THR A 527 -15.18 5.81 -25.13
C THR A 527 -16.07 4.74 -24.51
N TYR A 528 -16.04 3.55 -25.10
CA TYR A 528 -16.83 2.39 -24.67
C TYR A 528 -15.89 1.20 -24.50
N ASP A 529 -16.03 0.50 -23.38
CA ASP A 529 -15.36 -0.78 -23.15
C ASP A 529 -16.27 -1.94 -23.59
N ALA A 530 -16.05 -3.15 -23.05
CA ALA A 530 -16.88 -4.32 -23.32
C ALA A 530 -18.25 -4.23 -22.61
N GLY A 531 -19.08 -3.25 -22.98
CA GLY A 531 -20.43 -3.00 -22.48
C GLY A 531 -21.04 -1.73 -23.07
N PRO A 532 -22.33 -1.44 -22.82
CA PRO A 532 -23.01 -0.30 -23.43
C PRO A 532 -22.72 1.02 -22.71
N ASN A 533 -22.15 1.01 -21.50
CA ASN A 533 -21.93 2.21 -20.70
C ASN A 533 -20.92 3.15 -21.37
N ALA A 534 -21.32 4.41 -21.52
CA ALA A 534 -20.48 5.44 -22.10
C ALA A 534 -19.55 6.03 -21.04
N ILE A 535 -18.29 6.23 -21.37
CA ILE A 535 -17.37 7.01 -20.55
C ILE A 535 -17.01 8.25 -21.35
N LEU A 536 -17.29 9.42 -20.78
CA LEU A 536 -16.97 10.70 -21.39
C LEU A 536 -15.74 11.32 -20.73
N TYR A 537 -14.83 11.83 -21.55
CA TYR A 537 -13.74 12.71 -21.12
C TYR A 537 -14.01 14.12 -21.59
N LEU A 538 -13.75 15.08 -20.72
CA LEU A 538 -13.91 16.51 -20.92
C LEU A 538 -13.11 17.27 -19.88
N LEU A 539 -12.97 18.59 -20.05
CA LEU A 539 -12.36 19.44 -19.04
C LEU A 539 -13.41 19.90 -18.03
N GLU A 540 -12.96 20.17 -16.80
CA GLU A 540 -13.79 20.58 -15.66
C GLU A 540 -14.77 21.71 -15.99
N LYS A 541 -14.30 22.73 -16.71
CA LYS A 541 -15.11 23.88 -17.12
C LYS A 541 -16.33 23.52 -17.98
N ASP A 542 -16.29 22.39 -18.69
CA ASP A 542 -17.34 21.98 -19.63
C ASP A 542 -18.35 21.00 -18.98
N ILE A 543 -18.09 20.51 -17.75
CA ILE A 543 -18.96 19.55 -17.04
C ILE A 543 -20.41 20.06 -16.87
N PRO A 544 -20.66 21.27 -16.32
CA PRO A 544 -22.02 21.72 -16.05
C PRO A 544 -22.89 21.75 -17.33
N GLN A 545 -22.33 22.28 -18.42
CA GLN A 545 -23.01 22.39 -19.70
C GLN A 545 -23.32 21.01 -20.31
N ILE A 546 -22.35 20.09 -20.28
CA ILE A 546 -22.55 18.74 -20.84
C ILE A 546 -23.57 17.94 -20.04
N VAL A 547 -23.57 18.04 -18.71
CA VAL A 547 -24.55 17.37 -17.88
C VAL A 547 -25.95 17.93 -18.13
N ALA A 548 -26.11 19.24 -18.26
CA ALA A 548 -27.40 19.83 -18.60
C ALA A 548 -27.90 19.37 -19.99
N ILE A 549 -27.02 19.30 -21.00
CA ILE A 549 -27.37 18.75 -22.33
C ILE A 549 -27.79 17.28 -22.23
N LEU A 550 -27.06 16.48 -21.45
CA LEU A 550 -27.41 15.07 -21.23
C LEU A 550 -28.76 14.94 -20.53
N ASP A 551 -29.06 15.76 -19.53
CA ASP A 551 -30.37 15.77 -18.86
C ASP A 551 -31.52 16.16 -19.80
N HIS A 552 -31.26 17.03 -20.79
CA HIS A 552 -32.24 17.40 -21.79
C HIS A 552 -32.54 16.26 -22.77
N TYR A 553 -31.50 15.64 -23.35
CA TYR A 553 -31.68 14.60 -24.37
C TYR A 553 -31.87 13.20 -23.79
N PHE A 554 -31.47 12.96 -22.55
CA PHE A 554 -31.62 11.70 -21.82
C PHE A 554 -32.18 11.99 -20.41
N PRO A 555 -33.46 12.42 -20.32
CA PRO A 555 -34.04 12.82 -19.05
C PRO A 555 -33.95 11.72 -17.99
N PRO A 556 -33.62 12.04 -16.73
CA PRO A 556 -33.61 11.05 -15.66
C PRO A 556 -35.02 10.54 -15.37
N ALA A 557 -35.13 9.32 -14.85
CA ALA A 557 -36.40 8.81 -14.36
C ALA A 557 -36.83 9.57 -13.09
N ASN A 558 -38.11 9.98 -13.01
CA ASN A 558 -38.66 10.77 -11.89
C ASN A 558 -38.43 10.13 -10.50
N ASN A 559 -38.31 8.81 -10.43
CA ASN A 559 -38.13 8.06 -9.20
C ASN A 559 -36.67 7.95 -8.71
N ASN A 560 -35.68 8.49 -9.45
CA ASN A 560 -34.26 8.31 -9.12
C ASN A 560 -33.43 9.62 -9.08
N LEU A 561 -34.09 10.78 -9.01
CA LEU A 561 -33.41 12.09 -9.11
C LEU A 561 -32.28 12.28 -8.08
N ASN A 562 -32.47 11.82 -6.84
CA ASN A 562 -31.49 12.00 -5.76
C ASN A 562 -30.21 11.17 -5.94
N ASN A 563 -30.26 10.06 -6.68
CA ASN A 563 -29.13 9.14 -6.89
C ASN A 563 -28.63 9.13 -8.34
N TYR A 564 -29.18 10.00 -9.19
CA TYR A 564 -28.88 10.07 -10.61
C TYR A 564 -27.50 10.68 -10.88
N LYS A 565 -27.09 11.72 -10.15
CA LYS A 565 -25.75 12.33 -10.26
C LYS A 565 -24.91 11.96 -9.05
N ARG A 566 -23.84 11.20 -9.25
CA ARG A 566 -22.95 10.71 -8.18
C ARG A 566 -21.53 11.24 -8.36
N GLY A 567 -20.77 11.28 -7.27
CA GLY A 567 -19.37 11.68 -7.28
C GLY A 567 -19.17 13.17 -7.02
N ILE A 568 -18.26 13.79 -7.77
CA ILE A 568 -17.94 15.22 -7.61
C ILE A 568 -19.22 16.05 -7.90
N PRO A 569 -19.61 16.99 -7.03
CA PRO A 569 -20.78 17.84 -7.24
C PRO A 569 -20.76 18.54 -8.61
N ILE A 570 -21.93 18.69 -9.21
CA ILE A 570 -22.11 19.32 -10.53
C ILE A 570 -22.97 20.56 -10.35
N GLU A 571 -22.47 21.71 -10.80
CA GLU A 571 -23.24 22.94 -10.83
C GLU A 571 -24.37 22.86 -11.86
N THR A 572 -25.54 23.36 -11.50
CA THR A 572 -26.68 23.45 -12.41
C THR A 572 -26.54 24.70 -13.26
N VAL A 573 -26.65 24.54 -14.58
CA VAL A 573 -26.66 25.66 -15.53
C VAL A 573 -27.91 25.62 -16.40
N GLN A 574 -28.37 26.80 -16.83
CA GLN A 574 -29.42 26.90 -17.83
C GLN A 574 -28.81 26.77 -19.23
N LEU A 575 -29.42 25.95 -20.07
CA LEU A 575 -29.00 25.79 -21.45
C LEU A 575 -29.50 26.95 -22.30
N SER A 576 -28.63 27.42 -23.20
CA SER A 576 -29.05 28.33 -24.27
C SER A 576 -30.00 27.60 -25.22
N GLN A 577 -31.15 28.22 -25.50
CA GLN A 577 -32.10 27.69 -26.47
C GLN A 577 -31.50 27.60 -27.87
N ASP A 578 -30.69 28.59 -28.27
CA ASP A 578 -29.95 28.60 -29.55
C ASP A 578 -28.97 27.40 -29.66
N LEU A 579 -28.38 26.99 -28.55
CA LEU A 579 -27.50 25.81 -28.53
C LEU A 579 -28.30 24.52 -28.75
N LEU A 580 -29.43 24.37 -28.05
CA LEU A 580 -30.29 23.18 -28.16
C LEU A 580 -30.87 23.03 -29.57
N GLU A 581 -31.27 24.13 -30.20
CA GLU A 581 -31.83 24.12 -31.56
C GLU A 581 -30.82 23.71 -32.63
N LYS A 582 -29.52 23.94 -32.38
CA LYS A 582 -28.44 23.57 -33.32
C LYS A 582 -27.96 22.14 -33.15
N ILE A 583 -28.17 21.52 -31.99
CA ILE A 583 -27.74 20.14 -31.73
C ILE A 583 -28.74 19.18 -32.42
N ASP A 584 -28.27 18.53 -33.48
CA ASP A 584 -28.95 17.42 -34.14
C ASP A 584 -28.88 16.16 -33.27
N SER A 585 -29.86 16.02 -32.37
CA SER A 585 -30.08 14.83 -31.54
C SER A 585 -31.56 14.69 -31.19
N LYS A 586 -31.99 13.46 -30.90
CA LYS A 586 -33.37 13.17 -30.49
C LYS A 586 -33.46 12.98 -28.99
N VAL A 587 -34.43 13.64 -28.36
CA VAL A 587 -34.78 13.42 -26.95
C VAL A 587 -35.21 11.97 -26.78
N GLN A 588 -34.58 11.28 -25.85
CA GLN A 588 -34.88 9.90 -25.48
C GLN A 588 -35.95 9.84 -24.39
N GLU A 589 -36.60 8.69 -24.27
CA GLU A 589 -37.49 8.42 -23.15
C GLU A 589 -36.76 8.55 -21.80
N PRO A 590 -37.44 8.99 -20.73
CA PRO A 590 -36.82 9.09 -19.41
C PRO A 590 -36.21 7.78 -18.90
N GLY A 591 -35.08 7.87 -18.21
CA GLY A 591 -34.43 6.75 -17.52
C GLY A 591 -33.54 5.85 -18.38
N LYS A 592 -33.22 6.23 -19.62
CA LYS A 592 -32.25 5.47 -20.45
C LYS A 592 -30.82 5.52 -19.92
N ILE A 593 -30.47 6.58 -19.20
CA ILE A 593 -29.31 6.62 -18.31
C ILE A 593 -29.84 6.36 -16.89
N LYS A 594 -29.37 5.29 -16.25
CA LYS A 594 -29.79 4.94 -14.88
C LYS A 594 -29.24 5.95 -13.88
N TYR A 595 -27.96 6.27 -14.01
CA TYR A 595 -27.24 7.28 -13.24
C TYR A 595 -25.90 7.59 -13.91
N MET A 596 -25.26 8.67 -13.44
CA MET A 596 -23.99 9.19 -13.89
C MET A 596 -23.00 9.22 -12.73
N ILE A 597 -21.72 9.00 -13.01
CA ILE A 597 -20.64 9.14 -12.03
C ILE A 597 -19.64 10.17 -12.56
N HIS A 598 -19.52 11.29 -11.86
CA HIS A 598 -18.55 12.34 -12.13
C HIS A 598 -17.31 12.16 -11.25
N THR A 599 -16.14 11.99 -11.88
CA THR A 599 -14.87 11.77 -11.20
C THR A 599 -13.71 12.46 -11.94
N GLY A 600 -12.55 12.51 -11.29
CA GLY A 600 -11.29 13.00 -11.87
C GLY A 600 -10.28 11.88 -12.09
N ILE A 601 -9.08 12.27 -12.51
CA ILE A 601 -7.92 11.37 -12.56
C ILE A 601 -7.45 11.05 -11.13
N GLY A 602 -7.08 9.80 -10.87
CA GLY A 602 -6.64 9.32 -9.55
C GLY A 602 -5.15 8.99 -9.45
N ASP A 603 -4.60 9.17 -8.24
CA ASP A 603 -3.18 8.95 -7.91
C ASP A 603 -2.73 7.48 -7.87
N GLY A 604 -3.65 6.54 -8.01
CA GLY A 604 -3.36 5.11 -7.98
C GLY A 604 -3.91 4.43 -6.72
N PRO A 605 -3.41 3.22 -6.43
CA PRO A 605 -3.78 2.47 -5.24
C PRO A 605 -3.32 3.12 -3.94
N LYS A 606 -4.03 2.88 -2.84
CA LYS A 606 -3.69 3.33 -1.49
C LYS A 606 -3.80 2.18 -0.49
N TYR A 607 -2.90 2.12 0.48
CA TYR A 607 -3.04 1.23 1.63
C TYR A 607 -3.88 1.93 2.70
N LEU A 608 -4.74 1.18 3.39
CA LEU A 608 -5.57 1.68 4.46
C LEU A 608 -5.05 1.15 5.79
N GLU A 609 -4.72 2.06 6.71
CA GLU A 609 -4.08 1.75 7.99
C GLU A 609 -5.09 1.61 9.13
N SER A 610 -6.32 2.15 8.98
CA SER A 610 -7.33 2.05 10.03
C SER A 610 -7.93 0.64 10.11
N PRO A 611 -8.03 0.04 11.31
CA PRO A 611 -8.76 -1.23 11.48
C PRO A 611 -10.21 -1.17 11.01
N LYS A 612 -10.83 0.02 11.05
CA LYS A 612 -12.21 0.25 10.59
C LYS A 612 -12.37 0.08 9.08
N ASP A 613 -11.29 0.12 8.32
CA ASP A 613 -11.30 -0.06 6.88
C ASP A 613 -11.20 -1.53 6.45
N HIS A 614 -10.86 -2.43 7.38
CA HIS A 614 -10.76 -3.85 7.10
C HIS A 614 -12.13 -4.43 6.72
N LEU A 615 -12.11 -5.36 5.77
CA LEU A 615 -13.29 -6.10 5.35
C LEU A 615 -13.44 -7.44 6.10
N LEU A 616 -12.38 -7.86 6.80
CA LEU A 616 -12.33 -9.04 7.64
C LEU A 616 -12.30 -8.62 9.11
N ASN A 617 -13.04 -9.32 9.96
CA ASN A 617 -12.94 -9.20 11.41
C ASN A 617 -11.69 -9.93 11.94
N ASP A 618 -11.48 -9.90 13.25
CA ASP A 618 -10.36 -10.58 13.91
C ASP A 618 -10.43 -12.12 13.84
N GLN A 619 -11.49 -12.69 13.25
CA GLN A 619 -11.58 -14.14 13.00
C GLN A 619 -11.29 -14.47 11.53
N GLY A 620 -10.93 -13.47 10.72
CA GLY A 620 -10.73 -13.64 9.28
C GLY A 620 -12.02 -13.83 8.50
N LEU A 621 -13.18 -13.48 9.05
CA LEU A 621 -14.48 -13.60 8.39
C LEU A 621 -14.97 -12.22 7.91
N PRO A 622 -15.74 -12.15 6.81
CA PRO A 622 -16.28 -10.88 6.33
C PRO A 622 -17.10 -10.14 7.40
N ILE A 623 -16.80 -8.86 7.63
CA ILE A 623 -17.58 -8.01 8.57
C ILE A 623 -19.02 -7.84 8.08
N ARG A 624 -19.22 -7.79 6.75
CA ARG A 624 -20.52 -7.70 6.10
C ARG A 624 -20.76 -8.97 5.32
N GLN A 625 -21.47 -9.93 5.91
CA GLN A 625 -22.03 -11.07 5.18
C GLN A 625 -23.44 -10.72 4.72
N GLN A 626 -23.76 -10.99 3.45
CA GLN A 626 -25.16 -11.12 3.06
C GLN A 626 -25.59 -12.52 3.49
N VAL A 627 -26.57 -12.59 4.41
CA VAL A 627 -27.24 -13.86 4.72
C VAL A 627 -27.96 -14.29 3.44
N VAL A 628 -27.56 -15.43 2.89
CA VAL A 628 -28.16 -16.03 1.69
C VAL A 628 -29.62 -16.36 1.92
#